data_AF-A0A2N6M6I4-F1
#
_entry.id   AF-A0A2N6M6I4-F1
#
_cell.length_a   1.000
_cell.length_b   1.000
_cell.length_c   1.000
_cell.angle_alpha   90.00
_cell.angle_beta   90.00
_cell.angle_gamma   90.00
#
_symmetry.space_group_name_H-M   'P 1'
#
loop_
_entity.id
_entity.type
_entity.pdbx_description
1 polymer ?
#
loop_
_entity_poly.entity_id
_entity_poly.type
_entity_poly.pdbx_seq_one_letter_code
_entity_poly.pdbx_strand_id
1 'polypeptide(L)'
;MIPSKLTSYIFSVIIFVICSSFLTTFQAKPAISAENIYFPVGSTKLRLSVKSLEVFAKEGRITREFEFFAKRLKPEKLERLRKLLLYKFNTTPVAVSQLTYSPIGEEYIRQYGAMIKTRTGKNGFYAIRSALVLAAADPEGLTGLSFIRHFPTDIQISVKDFLELLDELSYIAS
;
A
#
# COMPACT_ATOMS: atom_id res chain seq x y z
N MET A 1 -36.11 -25.24 -47.71
CA MET A 1 -36.75 -25.01 -46.40
C MET A 1 -35.76 -25.45 -45.33
N ILE A 2 -35.09 -24.51 -44.67
CA ILE A 2 -34.04 -24.82 -43.68
C ILE A 2 -34.72 -25.16 -42.35
N PRO A 3 -34.37 -26.26 -41.66
CA PRO A 3 -35.05 -26.69 -40.44
C PRO A 3 -34.84 -25.67 -39.30
N SER A 4 -35.94 -25.28 -38.64
CA SER A 4 -35.97 -24.26 -37.58
C SER A 4 -35.09 -24.54 -36.36
N LYS A 5 -34.67 -25.80 -36.16
CA LYS A 5 -33.71 -26.18 -35.12
C LYS A 5 -32.26 -25.83 -35.48
N LEU A 6 -31.93 -25.78 -36.78
CA LEU A 6 -30.59 -25.47 -37.27
C LEU A 6 -30.29 -23.97 -37.12
N THR A 7 -31.28 -23.11 -37.36
CA THR A 7 -31.16 -21.66 -37.15
C THR A 7 -30.97 -21.31 -35.67
N SER A 8 -31.63 -22.02 -34.75
CA SER A 8 -31.44 -21.85 -33.30
C SER A 8 -30.04 -22.28 -32.83
N TYR A 9 -29.50 -23.37 -33.36
CA TYR A 9 -28.16 -23.86 -33.01
C TYR A 9 -27.06 -22.92 -33.53
N ILE A 10 -27.18 -22.43 -34.77
CA ILE A 10 -26.25 -21.46 -35.35
C ILE A 10 -26.25 -20.17 -34.53
N PHE A 11 -27.42 -19.70 -34.09
CA PHE A 11 -27.53 -18.51 -33.25
C PHE A 11 -26.88 -18.70 -31.86
N SER A 12 -27.03 -19.88 -31.24
CA SER A 12 -26.40 -20.18 -29.95
C SER A 12 -24.87 -20.26 -30.05
N VAL A 13 -24.34 -20.83 -31.13
CA VAL A 13 -22.89 -20.92 -31.37
C VAL A 13 -22.30 -19.53 -31.59
N ILE A 14 -22.99 -18.65 -32.33
CA ILE A 14 -22.55 -17.27 -32.55
C ILE A 14 -22.50 -16.49 -31.23
N ILE A 15 -23.51 -16.62 -30.35
CA ILE A 15 -23.51 -15.98 -29.03
C ILE A 15 -22.34 -16.49 -28.15
N PHE A 16 -22.07 -17.79 -28.19
CA PHE A 16 -20.98 -18.39 -27.40
C PHE A 16 -19.60 -17.90 -27.85
N VAL A 17 -19.38 -17.75 -29.17
CA VAL A 17 -18.12 -17.24 -29.73
C VAL A 17 -17.90 -15.77 -29.41
N ILE A 18 -18.95 -14.94 -29.45
CA ILE A 18 -18.87 -13.51 -29.09
C ILE A 18 -18.62 -13.32 -27.59
N CYS A 19 -19.21 -14.15 -26.73
CA CYS A 19 -18.98 -14.08 -25.28
C CYS A 19 -17.55 -14.51 -24.90
N SER A 20 -17.01 -15.52 -25.58
CA SER A 20 -15.64 -16.01 -25.37
C SER A 20 -14.56 -14.99 -25.76
N SER A 21 -14.83 -14.16 -26.77
CA SER A 21 -13.88 -13.13 -27.25
C SER A 21 -13.92 -11.83 -26.43
N PHE A 22 -14.96 -11.63 -25.60
CA PHE A 22 -15.05 -10.47 -24.69
C PHE A 22 -14.28 -10.66 -23.38
N LEU A 23 -13.98 -11.91 -22.99
CA LEU A 23 -13.26 -12.24 -21.76
C LEU A 23 -11.74 -11.96 -21.83
N THR A 24 -11.16 -11.85 -23.03
CA THR A 24 -9.71 -11.75 -23.23
C THR A 24 -9.13 -10.34 -23.09
N THR A 25 -9.94 -9.31 -22.78
CA THR A 25 -9.47 -7.91 -22.70
C THR A 25 -9.54 -7.28 -21.30
N PHE A 26 -9.65 -8.09 -20.24
CA PHE A 26 -9.40 -7.61 -18.87
C PHE A 26 -7.89 -7.32 -18.69
N GLN A 27 -7.43 -6.19 -19.22
CA GLN A 27 -6.15 -5.62 -18.82
C GLN A 27 -6.28 -5.21 -17.36
N ALA A 28 -5.54 -5.89 -16.48
CA ALA A 28 -5.37 -5.46 -15.10
C ALA A 28 -4.84 -4.02 -15.13
N LYS A 29 -5.66 -3.04 -14.74
CA LYS A 29 -5.18 -1.67 -14.55
C LYS A 29 -4.04 -1.75 -13.53
N PRO A 30 -2.91 -1.07 -13.76
CA PRO A 30 -1.84 -1.01 -12.77
C PRO A 30 -2.44 -0.58 -11.44
N ALA A 31 -2.23 -1.39 -10.40
CA ALA A 31 -2.70 -1.07 -9.07
C ALA A 31 -2.07 0.26 -8.65
N ILE A 32 -2.90 1.21 -8.19
CA ILE A 32 -2.42 2.48 -7.69
C ILE A 32 -1.77 2.20 -6.32
N SER A 33 -0.44 2.15 -6.32
CA SER A 33 0.38 1.69 -5.19
C SER A 33 1.64 2.55 -5.10
N ALA A 34 2.18 2.73 -3.89
CA ALA A 34 3.48 3.38 -3.74
C ALA A 34 4.57 2.45 -4.26
N GLU A 35 5.38 2.95 -5.19
CA GLU A 35 6.55 2.24 -5.66
C GLU A 35 7.80 2.66 -4.87
N ASN A 36 7.77 3.86 -4.30
CA ASN A 36 8.91 4.55 -3.73
C ASN A 36 8.51 5.41 -2.51
N ILE A 37 9.44 5.51 -1.56
CA ILE A 37 9.41 6.42 -0.42
C ILE A 37 10.52 7.44 -0.60
N TYR A 38 10.19 8.72 -0.46
CA TYR A 38 11.11 9.85 -0.61
C TYR A 38 11.39 10.52 0.72
N PHE A 39 12.66 10.73 1.00
CA PHE A 39 13.15 11.46 2.16
C PHE A 39 13.80 12.77 1.71
N PRO A 40 13.12 13.92 1.83
CA PRO A 40 13.70 15.22 1.52
C PRO A 40 14.84 15.54 2.50
N VAL A 41 16.02 15.88 1.97
CA VAL A 41 17.20 16.29 2.71
C VAL A 41 17.85 17.47 1.98
N GLY A 42 17.66 18.68 2.51
CA GLY A 42 18.08 19.92 1.83
C GLY A 42 17.38 20.05 0.47
N SER A 43 18.14 20.20 -0.60
CA SER A 43 17.65 20.27 -1.99
C SER A 43 17.46 18.90 -2.65
N THR A 44 17.88 17.81 -2.01
CA THR A 44 17.83 16.45 -2.57
C THR A 44 16.68 15.64 -1.98
N LYS A 45 16.15 14.67 -2.73
CA LYS A 45 15.21 13.67 -2.21
C LYS A 45 15.83 12.29 -2.33
N LEU A 46 16.18 11.69 -1.21
CA LEU A 46 16.64 10.30 -1.18
C LEU A 46 15.46 9.38 -1.48
N ARG A 47 15.66 8.40 -2.36
CA ARG A 47 14.62 7.45 -2.77
C ARG A 47 14.91 6.07 -2.18
N LEU A 48 13.88 5.42 -1.68
CA LEU A 48 13.88 4.01 -1.31
C LEU A 48 12.69 3.32 -1.96
N SER A 49 12.92 2.31 -2.80
CA SER A 49 11.83 1.53 -3.37
C SER A 49 11.09 0.71 -2.30
N VAL A 50 9.77 0.61 -2.45
CA VAL A 50 8.92 -0.25 -1.62
C VAL A 50 9.32 -1.71 -1.79
N LYS A 51 9.79 -2.09 -2.98
CA LYS A 51 10.29 -3.45 -3.23
C LYS A 51 11.51 -3.79 -2.38
N SER A 52 12.44 -2.85 -2.26
CA SER A 52 13.62 -3.01 -1.41
C SER A 52 13.24 -3.15 0.07
N LEU A 53 12.24 -2.39 0.52
CA LEU A 53 11.71 -2.49 1.88
C LEU A 53 10.96 -3.81 2.12
N GLU A 54 10.23 -4.32 1.12
CA GLU A 54 9.58 -5.63 1.16
C GLU A 54 10.59 -6.76 1.30
N VAL A 55 11.67 -6.73 0.49
CA VAL A 55 12.77 -7.71 0.60
C VAL A 55 13.35 -7.69 2.01
N PHE A 56 13.61 -6.49 2.55
CA PHE A 56 14.07 -6.38 3.92
C PHE A 56 13.05 -6.96 4.90
N ALA A 57 11.77 -6.59 4.81
CA ALA A 57 10.73 -7.07 5.72
C ALA A 57 10.60 -8.59 5.69
N LYS A 58 10.43 -9.20 4.51
CA LYS A 58 10.15 -10.63 4.36
C LYS A 58 11.41 -11.50 4.48
N GLU A 59 12.51 -11.14 3.82
CA GLU A 59 13.71 -11.97 3.75
C GLU A 59 14.78 -11.59 4.79
N GLY A 60 14.80 -10.34 5.27
CA GLY A 60 15.88 -9.84 6.15
C GLY A 60 17.16 -9.47 5.45
N ARG A 61 17.16 -9.60 4.13
CA ARG A 61 18.25 -9.16 3.29
C ARG A 61 18.21 -7.65 3.11
N ILE A 62 19.33 -7.00 3.39
CA ILE A 62 19.54 -5.58 3.07
C ILE A 62 19.98 -5.51 1.61
N THR A 63 19.15 -4.93 0.75
CA THR A 63 19.53 -4.70 -0.65
C THR A 63 20.56 -3.57 -0.75
N ARG A 64 21.23 -3.46 -1.90
CA ARG A 64 22.16 -2.35 -2.18
C ARG A 64 21.50 -0.97 -2.08
N GLU A 65 20.22 -0.85 -2.45
CA GLU A 65 19.47 0.40 -2.31
C GLU A 65 19.17 0.71 -0.84
N PHE A 66 18.76 -0.30 -0.06
CA PHE A 66 18.44 -0.10 1.36
C PHE A 66 19.68 0.08 2.24
N GLU A 67 20.85 -0.41 1.81
CA GLU A 67 22.11 -0.35 2.56
C GLU A 67 22.44 1.07 3.05
N PHE A 68 22.20 2.08 2.20
CA PHE A 68 22.41 3.48 2.57
C PHE A 68 21.58 3.89 3.80
N PHE A 69 20.31 3.48 3.83
CA PHE A 69 19.40 3.81 4.93
C PHE A 69 19.69 2.95 6.16
N ALA A 70 19.93 1.66 5.96
CA ALA A 70 20.16 0.71 7.04
C ALA A 70 21.41 1.06 7.87
N LYS A 71 22.51 1.46 7.22
CA LYS A 71 23.74 1.88 7.92
C LYS A 71 23.57 3.13 8.81
N ARG A 72 22.51 3.91 8.60
CA ARG A 72 22.22 5.13 9.37
C ARG A 72 21.23 4.90 10.50
N LEU A 73 20.58 3.73 10.54
CA LEU A 73 19.72 3.32 11.62
C LEU A 73 20.52 2.48 12.62
N LYS A 74 20.25 2.67 13.91
CA LYS A 74 20.79 1.77 14.94
C LYS A 74 20.18 0.36 14.76
N PRO A 75 20.89 -0.73 15.10
CA PRO A 75 20.38 -2.09 14.94
C PRO A 75 18.98 -2.32 15.54
N GLU A 76 18.72 -1.72 16.71
CA GLU A 76 17.43 -1.84 17.40
C GLU A 76 16.29 -1.18 16.61
N LYS A 77 16.57 -0.05 15.95
CA LYS A 77 15.58 0.62 15.08
C LYS A 77 15.32 -0.16 13.80
N LEU A 78 16.34 -0.83 13.25
CA LEU A 78 16.13 -1.73 12.09
C LEU A 78 15.24 -2.91 12.44
N GLU A 79 15.44 -3.51 13.62
CA GLU A 79 14.60 -4.60 14.09
C GLU A 79 13.14 -4.12 14.31
N ARG A 80 12.95 -2.97 14.97
CA ARG A 80 11.62 -2.35 15.15
C ARG A 80 10.94 -2.08 13.83
N LEU A 81 11.68 -1.56 12.84
CA LEU A 81 11.15 -1.31 11.50
C LEU A 81 10.67 -2.62 10.86
N ARG A 82 11.48 -3.68 10.88
CA ARG A 82 11.08 -4.98 10.35
C ARG A 82 9.83 -5.52 11.05
N LYS A 83 9.79 -5.46 12.38
CA LYS A 83 8.64 -5.89 13.18
C LYS A 83 7.38 -5.12 12.79
N LEU A 84 7.45 -3.79 12.71
CA LEU A 84 6.32 -2.94 12.33
C LEU A 84 5.82 -3.19 10.91
N LEU A 85 6.72 -3.45 9.96
CA LEU A 85 6.34 -3.77 8.59
C LEU A 85 5.55 -5.08 8.50
N LEU A 86 5.82 -6.04 9.38
CA LEU A 86 5.17 -7.36 9.38
C LEU A 86 4.06 -7.51 10.42
N TYR A 87 3.97 -6.61 11.41
CA TYR A 87 2.99 -6.70 12.48
C TYR A 87 1.57 -6.56 11.91
N LYS A 88 0.76 -7.58 12.13
CA LYS A 88 -0.63 -7.64 11.66
C LYS A 88 -1.58 -7.12 12.73
N PHE A 89 -2.19 -5.98 12.45
CA PHE A 89 -3.22 -5.41 13.31
C PHE A 89 -4.48 -6.28 13.25
N ASN A 90 -4.98 -6.68 14.43
CA ASN A 90 -6.23 -7.45 14.54
C ASN A 90 -7.45 -6.53 14.39
N THR A 91 -7.83 -6.25 13.15
CA THR A 91 -8.95 -5.37 12.82
C THR A 91 -9.66 -5.82 11.55
N THR A 92 -10.86 -5.28 11.30
CA THR A 92 -11.64 -5.56 10.09
C THR A 92 -11.70 -4.32 9.19
N PRO A 93 -11.90 -4.49 7.87
CA PRO A 93 -12.10 -3.35 6.96
C PRO A 93 -13.21 -2.40 7.41
N VAL A 94 -14.31 -2.96 7.94
CA VAL A 94 -15.45 -2.19 8.45
C VAL A 94 -15.05 -1.35 9.66
N ALA A 95 -14.36 -1.94 10.63
CA ALA A 95 -13.90 -1.23 11.83
C ALA A 95 -12.90 -0.12 11.48
N VAL A 96 -11.94 -0.39 10.57
CA VAL A 96 -10.98 0.62 10.09
C VAL A 96 -11.71 1.76 9.38
N SER A 97 -12.65 1.43 8.50
CA SER A 97 -13.48 2.45 7.83
C SER A 97 -14.19 3.32 8.86
N GLN A 98 -14.97 2.73 9.77
CA GLN A 98 -15.69 3.47 10.81
C GLN A 98 -14.77 4.38 11.64
N LEU A 99 -13.61 3.88 12.05
CA LEU A 99 -12.62 4.67 12.77
C LEU A 99 -12.14 5.86 11.93
N THR A 100 -11.73 5.63 10.68
CA THR A 100 -11.15 6.68 9.80
C THR A 100 -12.13 7.78 9.38
N TYR A 101 -13.44 7.53 9.53
CA TYR A 101 -14.52 8.50 9.30
C TYR A 101 -15.07 9.12 10.58
N SER A 102 -14.70 8.60 11.76
CA SER A 102 -15.07 9.22 13.04
C SER A 102 -14.31 10.54 13.26
N PRO A 103 -14.88 11.52 13.98
CA PRO A 103 -14.20 12.81 14.23
C PRO A 103 -12.80 12.65 14.83
N ILE A 104 -12.64 11.70 15.77
CA ILE A 104 -11.34 11.42 16.39
C ILE A 104 -10.35 10.81 15.39
N GLY A 105 -10.80 9.87 14.56
CA GLY A 105 -9.95 9.26 13.54
C GLY A 105 -9.56 10.25 12.44
N GLU A 106 -10.46 11.14 12.03
CA GLU A 106 -10.12 12.21 11.08
C GLU A 106 -9.01 13.11 11.63
N GLU A 107 -9.09 13.48 12.90
CA GLU A 107 -8.08 14.33 13.53
C GLU A 107 -6.70 13.64 13.56
N TYR A 108 -6.63 12.39 14.03
CA TYR A 108 -5.38 11.62 14.01
C TYR A 108 -4.81 11.43 12.60
N ILE A 109 -5.65 11.08 11.62
CA ILE A 109 -5.21 10.89 10.22
C ILE A 109 -4.69 12.22 9.64
N ARG A 110 -5.26 13.36 10.03
CA ARG A 110 -4.82 14.68 9.58
C ARG A 110 -3.46 15.03 10.14
N GLN A 111 -3.22 14.72 11.42
CA GLN A 111 -1.93 14.88 12.09
C GLN A 111 -0.86 14.00 11.44
N TYR A 112 -1.12 12.69 11.29
CA TYR A 112 -0.18 11.80 10.57
C TYR A 112 -0.03 12.20 9.10
N GLY A 113 -1.05 12.78 8.47
CA GLY A 113 -0.98 13.33 7.12
C GLY A 113 -0.01 14.50 6.99
N ALA A 114 0.30 15.21 8.07
CA ALA A 114 1.33 16.24 8.09
C ALA A 114 2.76 15.63 8.11
N MET A 115 2.91 14.37 8.52
CA MET A 115 4.16 13.62 8.53
C MET A 115 4.32 12.76 7.26
N ILE A 116 3.34 11.90 6.99
CA ILE A 116 3.25 11.01 5.82
C ILE A 116 2.53 11.76 4.70
N LYS A 117 3.30 12.36 3.81
CA LYS A 117 2.81 13.20 2.72
C LYS A 117 2.74 12.42 1.42
N THR A 118 1.94 12.92 0.48
CA THR A 118 2.01 12.46 -0.92
C THR A 118 3.34 12.88 -1.57
N ARG A 119 3.68 12.30 -2.72
CA ARG A 119 4.87 12.64 -3.52
C ARG A 119 5.05 14.16 -3.76
N THR A 120 3.96 14.90 -3.86
CA THR A 120 3.96 16.36 -4.08
C THR A 120 4.19 17.17 -2.81
N GLY A 121 4.35 16.53 -1.66
CA GLY A 121 4.50 17.18 -0.36
C GLY A 121 3.20 17.69 0.25
N LYS A 122 2.04 17.37 -0.35
CA LYS A 122 0.73 17.66 0.24
C LYS A 122 0.43 16.72 1.40
N ASN A 123 -0.33 17.22 2.38
CA ASN A 123 -0.81 16.43 3.50
C ASN A 123 -1.46 15.12 3.00
N GLY A 124 -1.05 14.00 3.57
CA GLY A 124 -1.44 12.66 3.13
C GLY A 124 -2.80 12.19 3.63
N PHE A 125 -3.61 13.01 4.30
CA PHE A 125 -4.88 12.61 4.92
C PHE A 125 -5.73 11.62 4.09
N TYR A 126 -6.07 11.98 2.85
CA TYR A 126 -6.87 11.12 1.96
C TYR A 126 -6.10 9.86 1.53
N ALA A 127 -4.79 9.97 1.36
CA ALA A 127 -3.93 8.87 0.96
C ALA A 127 -3.75 7.85 2.11
N ILE A 128 -3.58 8.32 3.34
CA ILE A 128 -3.53 7.48 4.55
C ILE A 128 -4.87 6.78 4.73
N ARG A 129 -5.99 7.51 4.68
CA ARG A 129 -7.33 6.91 4.85
C ARG A 129 -7.57 5.79 3.86
N SER A 130 -7.35 6.05 2.57
CA SER A 130 -7.53 5.04 1.52
C SER A 130 -6.59 3.84 1.73
N ALA A 131 -5.31 4.09 2.03
CA ALA A 131 -4.34 3.05 2.30
C ALA A 131 -4.73 2.16 3.49
N LEU A 132 -5.22 2.75 4.59
CA LEU A 132 -5.67 2.00 5.77
C LEU A 132 -6.87 1.10 5.45
N VAL A 133 -7.89 1.64 4.78
CA VAL A 133 -9.11 0.88 4.43
C VAL A 133 -8.76 -0.27 3.47
N LEU A 134 -7.94 -0.01 2.45
CA LEU A 134 -7.53 -1.02 1.48
C LEU A 134 -6.60 -2.07 2.10
N ALA A 135 -5.62 -1.66 2.91
CA ALA A 135 -4.71 -2.57 3.58
C ALA A 135 -5.43 -3.46 4.61
N ALA A 136 -6.49 -2.98 5.25
CA ALA A 136 -7.32 -3.81 6.12
C ALA A 136 -8.08 -4.91 5.37
N ALA A 137 -8.36 -4.71 4.09
CA ALA A 137 -8.97 -5.71 3.20
C ALA A 137 -7.94 -6.58 2.45
N ASP A 138 -6.65 -6.30 2.60
CA ASP A 138 -5.58 -7.08 1.99
C ASP A 138 -5.52 -8.50 2.57
N PRO A 139 -5.18 -9.54 1.79
CA PRO A 139 -5.03 -10.90 2.30
C PRO A 139 -3.96 -11.05 3.40
N GLU A 140 -2.86 -10.29 3.36
CA GLU A 140 -1.86 -10.22 4.42
C GLU A 140 -2.44 -9.49 5.67
N GLY A 141 -3.49 -8.69 5.49
CA GLY A 141 -4.16 -7.87 6.50
C GLY A 141 -3.50 -6.50 6.68
N LEU A 142 -3.99 -5.70 7.63
CA LEU A 142 -3.39 -4.40 7.92
C LEU A 142 -2.03 -4.58 8.59
N THR A 143 -0.96 -4.26 7.86
CA THR A 143 0.43 -4.25 8.32
C THR A 143 1.09 -2.96 7.84
N GLY A 144 2.26 -2.60 8.37
CA GLY A 144 3.02 -1.48 7.82
C GLY A 144 3.37 -1.67 6.34
N LEU A 145 3.66 -2.91 5.92
CA LEU A 145 4.00 -3.23 4.54
C LEU A 145 2.78 -3.13 3.60
N SER A 146 1.64 -3.71 3.98
CA SER A 146 0.42 -3.62 3.16
C SER A 146 -0.14 -2.20 3.10
N PHE A 147 0.01 -1.41 4.18
CA PHE A 147 -0.30 0.02 4.18
C PHE A 147 0.53 0.78 3.15
N ILE A 148 1.85 0.60 3.14
CA ILE A 148 2.74 1.25 2.16
C ILE A 148 2.36 0.84 0.74
N ARG A 149 2.11 -0.46 0.50
CA ARG A 149 1.66 -0.93 -0.82
C ARG A 149 0.34 -0.31 -1.25
N HIS A 150 -0.62 -0.11 -0.35
CA HIS A 150 -1.93 0.48 -0.72
C HIS A 150 -1.94 2.01 -0.71
N PHE A 151 -0.80 2.66 -0.44
CA PHE A 151 -0.72 4.11 -0.50
C PHE A 151 -0.87 4.58 -1.96
N PRO A 152 -1.82 5.48 -2.28
CA PRO A 152 -2.24 5.74 -3.67
C PRO A 152 -1.24 6.55 -4.50
N THR A 153 -0.12 6.96 -3.91
CA THR A 153 0.98 7.63 -4.60
C THR A 153 2.28 7.22 -3.95
N ASP A 154 3.42 7.56 -4.55
CA ASP A 154 4.66 7.52 -3.79
C ASP A 154 4.58 8.39 -2.53
N ILE A 155 5.29 7.96 -1.50
CA ILE A 155 5.25 8.56 -0.17
C ILE A 155 6.38 9.58 -0.06
N GLN A 156 6.12 10.71 0.61
CA GLN A 156 7.15 11.63 1.05
C GLN A 156 7.09 11.79 2.57
N ILE A 157 8.21 11.58 3.26
CA ILE A 157 8.31 11.71 4.71
C ILE A 157 9.70 12.24 5.08
N SER A 158 9.81 13.15 6.04
CA SER A 158 11.13 13.60 6.48
C SER A 158 11.83 12.51 7.30
N VAL A 159 13.16 12.56 7.38
CA VAL A 159 13.91 11.60 8.22
C VAL A 159 13.49 11.73 9.69
N LYS A 160 13.24 12.96 10.16
CA LYS A 160 12.76 13.21 11.52
C LYS A 160 11.40 12.54 11.75
N ASP A 161 10.42 12.85 10.91
CA ASP A 161 9.05 12.33 11.06
C ASP A 161 9.01 10.80 10.96
N PHE A 162 9.85 10.21 10.09
CA PHE A 162 9.98 8.76 10.00
C PHE A 162 10.50 8.13 11.29
N LEU A 163 11.53 8.73 11.91
CA LEU A 163 12.09 8.22 13.16
C LEU A 163 11.13 8.38 14.34
N GLU A 164 10.38 9.49 14.38
CA GLU A 164 9.34 9.77 15.36
C GLU A 164 8.19 8.76 15.24
N LEU A 165 7.68 8.55 14.02
CA LEU A 165 6.65 7.54 13.74
C LEU A 165 7.12 6.13 14.10
N LEU A 166 8.39 5.79 13.80
CA LEU A 166 8.94 4.49 14.13
C LEU A 166 8.98 4.25 15.64
N ASP A 167 9.33 5.27 16.43
CA ASP A 167 9.35 5.18 17.88
C ASP A 167 7.93 5.09 18.45
N GLU A 168 7.01 5.93 17.98
CA GLU A 168 5.60 5.95 18.41
C GLU A 168 4.90 4.61 18.13
N LEU A 169 5.03 4.10 16.90
CA LEU A 169 4.37 2.84 16.53
C LEU A 169 5.05 1.62 17.16
N SER A 170 6.34 1.71 17.51
CA SER A 170 7.04 0.57 18.12
C SER A 170 6.40 0.12 19.43
N TYR A 171 5.79 1.03 20.19
CA TYR A 171 5.02 0.68 21.39
C TYR A 171 3.81 -0.22 21.11
N ILE A 172 3.25 -0.14 19.90
CA ILE A 172 2.04 -0.88 19.51
C ILE A 172 2.39 -2.29 19.01
N ALA A 173 3.58 -2.46 18.43
CA ALA A 173 4.09 -3.75 17.95
C ALA A 173 5.08 -4.42 18.94
N SER A 174 5.12 -3.92 20.18
CA SER A 174 5.93 -4.46 21.29
C SER A 174 5.34 -5.74 21.86
#